data_AF-A0A524PJR3-F1
#
_entry.id   AF-A0A524PJR3-F1
#
_cell.length_a   1.000
_cell.length_b   1.000
_cell.length_c   1.000
_cell.angle_alpha   90.00
_cell.angle_beta   90.00
_cell.angle_gamma   90.00
#
_symmetry.space_group_name_H-M   'P 1'
#
loop_
_entity.id
_entity.type
_entity.pdbx_description
1 polymer ?
#
loop_
_entity_poly.entity_id
_entity_poly.type
_entity_poly.pdbx_seq_one_letter_code
_entity_poly.pdbx_strand_id
1 'polypeptide(L)'
;TADDYQRVVLEGTFLPQYEILLKNRPLDEVAGFHLVTPLQIDDGTVILVDRGWVPYEQGSRFDLEGYRYERPVRLQGILHPSQAEPGWKFLADPIPGPGEPPLLAWRVLHIEGIQRQIPLPLHPKFVILNEIEPATTPMPIPDFQLDLTNGPHLSYAIQWFSFAAISLIGGVAILRRVRLKQT
;
A
#
# COMPACT_ATOMS: atom_id res chain seq x y z
N THR A 1 -5.52 -15.19 5.00
CA THR A 1 -6.00 -16.44 4.37
C THR A 1 -6.26 -16.21 2.89
N ALA A 2 -6.72 -17.20 2.13
CA ALA A 2 -6.90 -17.10 0.67
C ALA A 2 -7.83 -15.94 0.20
N ASP A 3 -8.60 -15.34 1.11
CA ASP A 3 -9.48 -14.20 0.84
C ASP A 3 -8.83 -12.82 1.04
N ASP A 4 -7.53 -12.76 1.37
CA ASP A 4 -6.85 -11.50 1.74
C ASP A 4 -6.35 -10.69 0.54
N TYR A 5 -6.56 -11.17 -0.69
CA TYR A 5 -6.10 -10.51 -1.93
C TYR A 5 -7.05 -10.79 -3.10
N GLN A 6 -8.36 -10.79 -2.83
CA GLN A 6 -9.38 -11.07 -3.83
C GLN A 6 -9.76 -9.83 -4.62
N ARG A 7 -10.04 -10.01 -5.92
CA ARG A 7 -10.67 -8.96 -6.72
C ARG A 7 -12.11 -8.79 -6.27
N VAL A 8 -12.51 -7.53 -6.09
CA VAL A 8 -13.85 -7.15 -5.67
C VAL A 8 -14.41 -6.08 -6.59
N VAL A 9 -15.72 -6.09 -6.74
CA VAL A 9 -16.49 -5.03 -7.41
C VAL A 9 -17.48 -4.49 -6.39
N LEU A 10 -17.45 -3.19 -6.14
CA LEU A 10 -18.28 -2.54 -5.14
C LEU A 10 -19.03 -1.37 -5.76
N GLU A 11 -20.27 -1.17 -5.33
CA GLU A 11 -21.09 -0.01 -5.66
C GLU A 11 -21.49 0.68 -4.37
N GLY A 12 -21.35 2.01 -4.32
CA GLY A 12 -21.60 2.75 -3.09
C GLY A 12 -21.27 4.23 -3.19
N THR A 13 -21.36 4.93 -2.06
CA THR A 13 -21.09 6.37 -1.97
C THR A 13 -19.93 6.64 -1.02
N PHE A 14 -18.99 7.48 -1.45
CA PHE A 14 -17.88 7.89 -0.61
C PHE A 14 -18.33 8.80 0.52
N LEU A 15 -17.69 8.68 1.68
CA LEU A 15 -17.90 9.50 2.87
C LEU A 15 -16.70 10.42 3.09
N PRO A 16 -16.58 11.53 2.32
CA PRO A 16 -15.39 12.37 2.32
C PRO A 16 -15.18 13.15 3.61
N GLN A 17 -16.17 13.22 4.51
CA GLN A 17 -16.02 13.76 5.86
C GLN A 17 -15.14 12.88 6.77
N TYR A 18 -14.88 11.63 6.37
CA TYR A 18 -14.07 10.66 7.11
C TYR A 18 -12.81 10.25 6.32
N GLU A 19 -12.44 11.02 5.29
CA GLU A 19 -11.24 10.74 4.51
C GLU A 19 -9.96 10.94 5.33
N ILE A 20 -8.97 10.09 5.06
CA ILE A 20 -7.65 10.15 5.66
C ILE A 20 -6.59 10.07 4.57
N LEU A 21 -5.35 10.37 4.94
CA LEU A 21 -4.20 10.30 4.07
C LEU A 21 -3.23 9.22 4.56
N LEU A 22 -2.61 8.48 3.63
CA LEU A 22 -1.42 7.70 3.94
C LEU A 22 -0.17 8.52 3.62
N LYS A 23 0.60 8.87 4.65
CA LYS A 23 1.87 9.58 4.54
C LYS A 23 3.03 8.63 4.25
N ASN A 24 4.19 9.21 3.91
CA ASN A 24 5.37 8.46 3.49
C ASN A 24 5.11 7.61 2.26
N ARG A 25 4.50 8.22 1.24
CA ARG A 25 4.25 7.64 -0.08
C ARG A 25 4.89 8.55 -1.14
N PRO A 26 6.23 8.57 -1.28
CA PRO A 26 6.85 9.28 -2.39
C PRO A 26 6.57 8.53 -3.70
N LEU A 27 6.28 9.26 -4.77
CA LEU A 27 6.15 8.71 -6.13
C LEU A 27 7.06 9.52 -7.06
N ASP A 28 7.96 8.85 -7.78
CA ASP A 28 8.93 9.49 -8.67
C ASP A 28 9.66 10.70 -8.06
N GLU A 29 10.16 10.54 -6.84
CA GLU A 29 10.83 11.58 -6.02
C GLU A 29 9.94 12.74 -5.57
N VAL A 30 8.65 12.74 -5.94
CA VAL A 30 7.67 13.73 -5.50
C VAL A 30 7.02 13.27 -4.20
N ALA A 31 6.99 14.18 -3.22
CA ALA A 31 6.27 13.94 -1.98
C ALA A 31 4.75 13.94 -2.24
N GLY A 32 4.07 12.97 -1.64
CA GLY A 32 2.62 12.88 -1.72
C GLY A 32 2.05 11.90 -0.71
N PHE A 33 0.77 11.61 -0.88
CA PHE A 33 -0.03 10.82 0.03
C PHE A 33 -0.93 9.90 -0.77
N HIS A 34 -1.36 8.78 -0.17
CA HIS A 34 -2.55 8.12 -0.72
C HIS A 34 -3.80 8.72 -0.11
N LEU A 35 -4.78 9.00 -0.95
CA LEU A 35 -6.11 9.41 -0.51
C LEU A 35 -6.93 8.16 -0.19
N VAL A 36 -7.34 8.04 1.07
CA VAL A 36 -8.20 6.93 1.51
C VAL A 36 -9.53 7.50 1.92
N THR A 37 -10.60 7.03 1.28
CA THR A 37 -11.96 7.48 1.59
C THR A 37 -12.84 6.27 1.93
N PRO A 38 -13.58 6.28 3.05
CA PRO A 38 -14.56 5.24 3.32
C PRO A 38 -15.66 5.24 2.26
N LEU A 39 -16.02 4.06 1.76
CA LEU A 39 -17.14 3.82 0.85
C LEU A 39 -18.25 3.12 1.64
N GLN A 40 -19.44 3.70 1.67
CA GLN A 40 -20.64 3.01 2.13
C GLN A 40 -21.29 2.32 0.94
N ILE A 41 -21.35 0.98 0.97
CA ILE A 41 -22.01 0.17 -0.06
C ILE A 41 -23.48 -0.07 0.30
N ASP A 42 -24.26 -0.56 -0.66
CA ASP A 42 -25.74 -0.64 -0.56
C ASP A 42 -26.28 -1.43 0.63
N ASP A 43 -25.54 -2.42 1.14
CA ASP A 43 -25.92 -3.21 2.32
C ASP A 43 -25.64 -2.49 3.66
N GLY A 44 -25.10 -1.27 3.61
CA GLY A 44 -24.74 -0.45 4.76
C GLY A 44 -23.31 -0.66 5.26
N THR A 45 -22.56 -1.65 4.73
CA THR A 45 -21.16 -1.87 5.07
C THR A 45 -20.32 -0.66 4.69
N VAL A 46 -19.41 -0.26 5.58
CA VAL A 46 -18.45 0.82 5.31
C VAL A 46 -17.06 0.20 5.18
N ILE A 47 -16.43 0.39 4.03
CA ILE A 47 -15.10 -0.15 3.74
C ILE A 47 -14.13 0.96 3.36
N LEU A 48 -12.91 0.92 3.88
CA LEU A 48 -11.88 1.87 3.46
C LEU A 48 -11.42 1.55 2.04
N VAL A 49 -11.29 2.57 1.21
CA VAL A 49 -10.77 2.44 -0.16
C VAL A 49 -9.54 3.33 -0.27
N ASP A 50 -8.37 2.73 -0.49
CA ASP A 50 -7.18 3.43 -0.97
C ASP A 50 -7.39 3.75 -2.44
N ARG A 51 -7.56 5.04 -2.73
CA ARG A 51 -7.91 5.55 -4.06
C ARG A 51 -6.69 5.83 -4.92
N GLY A 52 -5.48 5.73 -4.35
CA GLY A 52 -4.22 6.06 -5.00
C GLY A 52 -3.58 7.36 -4.51
N TRP A 53 -2.45 7.68 -5.13
CA TRP A 53 -1.55 8.75 -4.77
C TRP A 53 -1.99 10.12 -5.26
N VAL A 54 -1.83 11.14 -4.42
CA VAL A 54 -2.04 12.56 -4.73
C VAL A 54 -0.80 13.37 -4.34
N PRO A 55 -0.40 14.36 -5.17
CA PRO A 55 0.79 15.17 -4.90
C PRO A 55 0.59 16.07 -3.68
N TYR A 56 1.68 16.33 -2.96
CA TYR A 56 1.72 17.37 -1.93
C TYR A 56 1.99 18.73 -2.58
N GLU A 57 0.97 19.57 -2.68
CA GLU A 57 1.15 20.97 -3.11
C GLU A 57 1.44 21.87 -1.89
N GLN A 58 2.56 22.59 -1.93
CA GLN A 58 2.97 23.45 -0.81
C GLN A 58 2.06 24.68 -0.67
N GLY A 59 1.42 24.84 0.49
CA GLY A 59 0.84 26.12 0.91
C GLY A 59 -0.67 26.18 1.09
N SER A 60 -1.41 25.13 0.72
CA SER A 60 -2.84 25.00 0.98
C SER A 60 -3.11 23.70 1.74
N ARG A 61 -4.13 23.72 2.61
CA ARG A 61 -4.85 22.48 3.01
C ARG A 61 -5.08 21.69 1.73
N PHE A 62 -4.72 20.41 1.69
CA PHE A 62 -4.93 19.54 0.52
C PHE A 62 -6.29 19.86 -0.14
N ASP A 63 -6.27 20.30 -1.40
CA ASP A 63 -7.50 20.49 -2.15
C ASP A 63 -8.02 19.11 -2.57
N LEU A 64 -8.65 18.44 -1.59
CA LEU A 64 -9.31 17.15 -1.80
C LEU A 64 -10.66 17.33 -2.48
N GLU A 65 -11.16 18.57 -2.62
CA GLU A 65 -12.45 18.85 -3.27
C GLU A 65 -12.41 18.43 -4.74
N GLY A 66 -11.30 18.66 -5.43
CA GLY A 66 -11.09 18.19 -6.80
C GLY A 66 -11.16 16.67 -6.99
N TYR A 67 -11.00 15.89 -5.91
CA TYR A 67 -11.09 14.43 -5.92
C TYR A 67 -12.44 13.92 -5.40
N ARG A 68 -13.43 14.77 -5.13
CA ARG A 68 -14.71 14.32 -4.56
C ARG A 68 -15.61 13.69 -5.61
N TYR A 69 -16.35 12.68 -5.15
CA TYR A 69 -17.48 12.12 -5.87
C TYR A 69 -18.76 12.55 -5.16
N GLU A 70 -19.63 13.27 -5.85
CA GLU A 70 -20.92 13.74 -5.30
C GLU A 70 -22.06 12.73 -5.54
N ARG A 71 -21.77 11.63 -6.24
CA ARG A 71 -22.73 10.60 -6.61
C ARG A 71 -22.16 9.21 -6.36
N PRO A 72 -23.01 8.16 -6.29
CA PRO A 72 -22.55 6.80 -6.18
C PRO A 72 -21.56 6.42 -7.28
N VAL A 73 -20.61 5.57 -6.93
CA VAL A 73 -19.55 5.06 -7.80
C VAL A 73 -19.64 3.54 -7.88
N ARG A 74 -19.20 3.01 -9.00
CA ARG A 74 -18.89 1.59 -9.18
C ARG A 74 -17.39 1.45 -9.28
N LEU A 75 -16.78 0.65 -8.42
CA LEU A 75 -15.34 0.48 -8.39
C LEU A 75 -14.93 -0.98 -8.43
N GLN A 76 -13.74 -1.22 -8.98
CA GLN A 76 -13.06 -2.51 -8.97
C GLN A 76 -11.72 -2.34 -8.27
N GLY A 77 -11.34 -3.32 -7.46
CA GLY A 77 -10.09 -3.28 -6.72
C GLY A 77 -9.68 -4.61 -6.14
N ILE A 78 -8.64 -4.61 -5.33
CA ILE A 78 -8.14 -5.77 -4.60
C ILE A 78 -8.41 -5.54 -3.12
N LEU A 79 -9.03 -6.52 -2.47
CA LEU A 79 -9.25 -6.52 -1.03
C LEU A 79 -7.95 -6.86 -0.31
N HIS A 80 -7.60 -6.13 0.75
CA HIS A 80 -6.41 -6.30 1.56
C HIS A 80 -6.75 -6.37 3.06
N PRO A 81 -6.05 -7.17 3.88
CA PRO A 81 -6.25 -7.22 5.32
C PRO A 81 -5.78 -5.93 6.00
N SER A 82 -6.32 -5.62 7.19
CA SER A 82 -5.80 -4.55 8.06
C SER A 82 -4.28 -4.65 8.21
N GLN A 83 -3.58 -3.52 8.14
CA GLN A 83 -2.13 -3.48 8.31
C GLN A 83 -1.78 -3.43 9.79
N ALA A 84 -0.75 -4.18 10.18
CA ALA A 84 -0.23 -4.14 11.54
C ALA A 84 0.59 -2.87 11.79
N GLU A 85 0.42 -2.27 12.97
CA GLU A 85 1.30 -1.21 13.44
C GLU A 85 2.73 -1.76 13.67
N PRO A 86 3.77 -0.91 13.48
CA PRO A 86 5.13 -1.26 13.87
C PRO A 86 5.20 -1.68 15.34
N GLY A 87 5.95 -2.75 15.64
CA GLY A 87 6.10 -3.27 17.01
C GLY A 87 6.74 -2.27 17.98
N TRP A 88 7.48 -1.28 17.46
CA TRP A 88 8.00 -0.17 18.25
C TRP A 88 6.97 0.97 18.32
N LYS A 89 6.38 1.18 19.51
CA LYS A 89 5.30 2.15 19.74
C LYS A 89 5.58 3.58 19.27
N PHE A 90 6.84 4.02 19.26
CA PHE A 90 7.20 5.38 18.80
C PHE A 90 7.14 5.54 17.28
N LEU A 91 7.10 4.44 16.53
CA LEU A 91 6.91 4.43 15.07
C LEU A 91 5.44 4.24 14.68
N ALA A 92 4.60 3.76 15.61
CA ALA A 92 3.18 3.57 15.39
C ALA A 92 2.45 4.91 15.26
N ASP A 93 1.34 4.92 14.54
CA ASP A 93 0.47 6.09 14.52
C ASP A 93 -0.26 6.28 15.87
N PRO A 94 -0.42 7.53 16.34
CA PRO A 94 -1.23 7.79 17.52
C PRO A 94 -2.69 7.45 17.21
N ILE A 95 -3.32 6.67 18.08
CA ILE A 95 -4.74 6.33 17.97
C ILE A 95 -5.53 7.39 18.76
N PRO A 96 -6.38 8.21 18.10
CA PRO A 96 -7.14 9.24 18.80
C PRO A 96 -8.03 8.66 19.91
N GLY A 97 -7.97 9.27 21.09
CA GLY A 97 -8.87 8.98 22.20
C GLY A 97 -10.27 9.57 22.01
N PRO A 98 -11.25 9.20 22.86
CA PRO A 98 -12.58 9.81 22.83
C PRO A 98 -12.51 11.33 23.02
N GLY A 99 -13.03 12.10 22.06
CA GLY A 99 -13.06 13.56 22.10
C GLY A 99 -11.77 14.25 21.62
N GLU A 100 -10.75 13.49 21.25
CA GLU A 100 -9.55 14.04 20.61
C GLU A 100 -9.80 14.35 19.12
N PRO A 101 -9.08 15.32 18.54
CA PRO A 101 -9.17 15.58 17.10
C PRO A 101 -8.75 14.34 16.28
N PRO A 102 -9.39 14.10 15.12
CA PRO A 102 -9.06 12.96 14.28
C PRO A 102 -7.63 13.06 13.75
N LEU A 103 -6.96 11.91 13.62
CA LEU A 103 -5.69 11.83 12.92
C LEU A 103 -5.97 11.85 11.42
N LEU A 104 -5.51 12.90 10.74
CA LEU A 104 -5.72 13.05 9.30
C LEU A 104 -4.77 12.20 8.47
N ALA A 105 -3.53 11.98 8.94
CA ALA A 105 -2.48 11.31 8.17
C ALA A 105 -1.86 10.13 8.93
N TRP A 106 -2.05 8.94 8.38
CA TRP A 106 -1.60 7.64 8.89
C TRP A 106 -0.42 7.12 8.07
N ARG A 107 0.44 6.27 8.62
CA ARG A 107 1.54 5.57 7.91
C ARG A 107 1.05 4.26 7.31
N VAL A 108 0.13 3.60 8.01
CA VAL A 108 -0.44 2.29 7.68
C VAL A 108 -1.96 2.34 7.78
N LEU A 109 -2.63 1.46 7.03
CA LEU A 109 -4.07 1.21 7.13
C LEU A 109 -4.39 0.26 8.27
N HIS A 110 -4.18 0.71 9.50
CA HIS A 110 -4.56 -0.01 10.71
C HIS A 110 -6.02 0.32 11.06
N ILE A 111 -6.91 -0.57 10.62
CA ILE A 111 -8.37 -0.34 10.61
C ILE A 111 -8.91 -0.14 12.03
N GLU A 112 -8.41 -0.91 13.00
CA GLU A 112 -8.82 -0.84 14.40
C GLU A 112 -8.48 0.52 15.03
N GLY A 113 -7.36 1.12 14.62
CA GLY A 113 -6.98 2.48 15.01
C GLY A 113 -7.88 3.53 14.35
N ILE A 114 -8.04 3.43 13.03
CA ILE A 114 -8.85 4.37 12.24
C ILE A 114 -10.34 4.33 12.65
N GLN A 115 -10.85 3.17 13.06
CA GLN A 115 -12.21 3.01 13.56
C GLN A 115 -12.54 3.96 14.72
N ARG A 116 -11.55 4.36 15.54
CA ARG A 116 -11.78 5.23 16.71
C ARG A 116 -12.29 6.62 16.35
N GLN A 117 -12.02 7.10 15.14
CA GLN A 117 -12.46 8.41 14.66
C GLN A 117 -13.65 8.35 13.69
N ILE A 118 -14.18 7.16 13.38
CA ILE A 118 -15.32 6.95 12.47
C ILE A 118 -16.47 6.33 13.26
N PRO A 119 -17.67 6.94 13.30
CA PRO A 119 -18.79 6.45 14.10
C PRO A 119 -19.50 5.23 13.47
N LEU A 120 -19.17 4.90 12.22
CA LEU A 120 -19.72 3.76 11.47
C LEU A 120 -18.77 2.56 11.59
N PRO A 121 -19.28 1.32 11.74
CA PRO A 121 -18.44 0.12 11.78
C PRO A 121 -17.75 -0.10 10.44
N LEU A 122 -16.42 -0.12 10.47
CA LEU A 122 -15.58 -0.40 9.33
C LEU A 122 -15.46 -1.91 9.11
N HIS A 123 -15.49 -2.30 7.85
CA HIS A 123 -15.11 -3.63 7.43
C HIS A 123 -13.63 -3.91 7.83
N PRO A 124 -13.27 -5.12 8.32
CA PRO A 124 -11.93 -5.43 8.82
C PRO A 124 -10.85 -5.56 7.72
N LYS A 125 -11.19 -5.19 6.49
CA LYS A 125 -10.34 -5.20 5.30
C LYS A 125 -10.58 -3.91 4.53
N PHE A 126 -9.62 -3.49 3.73
CA PHE A 126 -9.73 -2.32 2.86
C PHE A 126 -9.56 -2.73 1.40
N VAL A 127 -9.91 -1.84 0.47
CA VAL A 127 -9.73 -2.06 -0.98
C VAL A 127 -8.64 -1.14 -1.50
N ILE A 128 -7.72 -1.67 -2.30
CA ILE A 128 -6.87 -0.85 -3.17
C ILE A 128 -7.58 -0.72 -4.51
N LEU A 129 -7.87 0.52 -4.90
CA LEU A 129 -8.60 0.84 -6.11
C LEU A 129 -7.79 0.52 -7.37
N ASN A 130 -8.44 -0.12 -8.35
CA ASN A 130 -7.89 -0.34 -9.68
C ASN A 130 -8.65 0.47 -10.75
N GLU A 131 -9.98 0.41 -10.73
CA GLU A 131 -10.85 1.09 -11.69
C GLU A 131 -12.05 1.69 -10.96
N ILE A 132 -12.55 2.84 -11.43
CA ILE A 132 -13.73 3.49 -10.88
C ILE A 132 -14.56 4.17 -11.98
N GLU A 133 -15.87 4.07 -11.84
CA GLU A 133 -16.86 4.69 -12.70
C GLU A 133 -17.84 5.54 -11.87
N PRO A 134 -18.14 6.79 -12.29
CA PRO A 134 -17.53 7.48 -13.43
C PRO A 134 -16.05 7.80 -13.21
N ALA A 135 -15.27 7.97 -14.28
CA ALA A 135 -13.96 8.60 -14.14
C ALA A 135 -14.11 10.11 -13.92
N THR A 136 -13.26 10.70 -13.06
CA THR A 136 -13.17 12.13 -12.81
C THR A 136 -11.81 12.68 -13.23
N THR A 137 -11.69 14.01 -13.32
CA THR A 137 -10.40 14.68 -13.51
C THR A 137 -10.33 15.87 -12.54
N PRO A 138 -9.33 15.92 -11.63
CA PRO A 138 -8.24 14.94 -11.46
C PRO A 138 -8.69 13.58 -10.87
N MET A 139 -7.82 12.58 -10.98
CA MET A 139 -7.95 11.28 -10.32
C MET A 139 -6.63 10.98 -9.61
N PRO A 140 -6.64 10.34 -8.41
CA PRO A 140 -5.40 9.92 -7.78
C PRO A 140 -4.68 8.89 -8.66
N ILE A 141 -3.35 8.90 -8.62
CA ILE A 141 -2.50 8.01 -9.40
C ILE A 141 -2.53 6.61 -8.74
N PRO A 142 -2.93 5.54 -9.43
CA PRO A 142 -2.95 4.20 -8.84
C PRO A 142 -1.57 3.75 -8.35
N ASP A 143 -1.54 3.11 -7.18
CA ASP A 143 -0.30 2.60 -6.53
C ASP A 143 0.32 1.42 -7.29
N PHE A 144 -0.47 0.69 -8.07
CA PHE A 144 -0.01 -0.46 -8.84
C PHE A 144 0.72 -0.05 -10.12
N GLN A 145 1.92 0.51 -9.98
CA GLN A 145 2.97 0.19 -10.95
C GLN A 145 3.52 -1.17 -10.56
N LEU A 146 3.06 -2.25 -11.21
CA LEU A 146 3.82 -3.49 -11.23
C LEU A 146 5.18 -3.11 -11.83
N ASP A 147 6.19 -2.99 -10.98
CA ASP A 147 7.57 -2.91 -11.42
C ASP A 147 7.92 -4.28 -12.01
N LEU A 148 7.62 -4.44 -13.31
CA LEU A 148 7.98 -5.61 -14.10
C LEU A 148 9.47 -5.59 -14.47
N THR A 149 10.24 -4.59 -14.02
CA THR A 149 11.68 -4.60 -14.20
C THR A 149 12.29 -5.61 -13.21
N ASN A 150 13.31 -6.34 -13.67
CA ASN A 150 13.96 -7.38 -12.86
C ASN A 150 14.80 -6.83 -11.68
N GLY A 151 14.60 -5.57 -11.27
CA GLY A 151 15.33 -4.89 -10.20
C GLY A 151 16.85 -5.16 -10.21
N PRO A 152 17.54 -5.04 -9.06
CA PRO A 152 18.91 -5.52 -8.91
C PRO A 152 19.01 -7.05 -8.75
N HIS A 153 17.92 -7.81 -8.93
CA HIS A 153 17.90 -9.26 -8.73
C HIS A 153 18.84 -9.99 -9.70
N LEU A 154 19.03 -9.44 -10.91
CA LEU A 154 20.02 -9.96 -11.87
C LEU A 154 21.45 -9.83 -11.33
N SER A 155 21.81 -8.68 -10.74
CA SER A 155 23.15 -8.46 -10.17
C SER A 155 23.42 -9.40 -8.99
N TYR A 156 22.43 -9.58 -8.11
CA TYR A 156 22.54 -10.56 -7.02
C TYR A 156 22.62 -12.00 -7.53
N ALA A 157 21.85 -12.37 -8.56
CA ALA A 157 21.95 -13.69 -9.17
C ALA A 157 23.35 -13.93 -9.75
N ILE A 158 23.88 -12.99 -10.54
CA ILE A 158 25.24 -13.05 -11.11
C ILE A 158 26.28 -13.23 -9.99
N GLN A 159 26.14 -12.49 -8.89
CA GLN A 159 27.04 -12.61 -7.74
C GLN A 159 27.02 -14.03 -7.14
N TRP A 160 25.84 -14.59 -6.88
CA TRP A 160 25.72 -15.95 -6.32
C TRP A 160 26.24 -17.03 -7.26
N PHE A 161 25.95 -16.92 -8.57
CA PHE A 161 26.49 -17.85 -9.56
C PHE A 161 28.01 -17.74 -9.70
N SER A 162 28.57 -16.54 -9.55
CA SER A 162 30.03 -16.32 -9.55
C SER A 162 30.69 -17.00 -8.35
N PHE A 163 30.13 -16.88 -7.14
CA PHE A 163 30.63 -17.57 -5.95
C PHE A 163 30.55 -19.09 -6.08
N ALA A 164 29.45 -19.62 -6.64
CA ALA A 164 29.31 -21.05 -6.92
C ALA A 164 30.38 -21.54 -7.91
N ALA A 165 30.61 -20.79 -9.00
CA ALA A 165 31.63 -21.12 -10.00
C ALA A 165 33.05 -21.11 -9.41
N ILE A 166 33.40 -20.07 -8.64
CA ILE A 166 34.70 -19.97 -7.95
C ILE A 166 34.90 -21.15 -7.00
N SER A 167 33.88 -21.49 -6.21
CA SER A 167 33.94 -22.60 -5.26
C SER A 167 34.13 -23.94 -5.97
N LEU A 168 33.41 -24.18 -7.06
CA LEU A 168 33.52 -25.39 -7.86
C LEU A 168 34.91 -25.52 -8.51
N ILE A 169 35.36 -24.47 -9.19
CA ILE A 169 36.68 -24.45 -9.88
C ILE A 169 37.81 -24.58 -8.86
N GLY A 170 37.76 -23.82 -7.77
CA GLY A 170 38.73 -23.87 -6.69
C GLY A 170 38.79 -25.25 -6.02
N GLY A 171 37.63 -25.83 -5.70
CA GLY A 171 37.53 -27.18 -5.15
C GLY A 171 38.13 -28.24 -6.07
N VAL A 172 37.80 -28.22 -7.36
CA VAL A 172 38.38 -29.15 -8.35
C VAL A 172 39.89 -28.96 -8.48
N ALA A 173 40.39 -27.72 -8.50
CA ALA A 173 41.82 -27.44 -8.59
C ALA A 173 42.59 -27.94 -7.36
N ILE A 174 42.04 -27.75 -6.16
CA ILE A 174 42.61 -28.26 -4.91
C ILE A 174 42.65 -29.80 -4.93
N LEU A 175 41.54 -30.45 -5.27
CA LEU A 175 41.46 -31.92 -5.34
C LEU A 175 42.48 -32.50 -6.33
N ARG A 176 42.64 -31.87 -7.50
CA ARG A 176 43.65 -32.27 -8.50
C ARG A 176 45.08 -32.11 -7.97
N ARG A 177 45.39 -30.99 -7.30
CA ARG A 177 46.73 -30.75 -6.72
C ARG A 177 47.07 -31.72 -5.60
N VAL A 178 46.10 -32.06 -4.73
CA VAL A 178 46.31 -33.02 -3.65
C VAL A 178 46.61 -34.41 -4.21
N ARG A 179 45.88 -34.84 -5.24
CA ARG A 179 46.07 -36.16 -5.88
C ARG A 179 47.45 -36.32 -6.53
N LEU A 180 47.96 -35.27 -7.20
CA LEU A 180 49.26 -35.30 -7.86
C LEU A 180 50.46 -35.30 -6.90
N LYS A 181 50.28 -34.89 -5.64
CA LYS A 181 51.35 -34.93 -4.61
C LYS A 181 51.46 -36.28 -3.89
N GLN A 182 50.48 -37.17 -4.05
CA GLN A 182 50.44 -38.48 -3.39
C GLN A 182 50.90 -39.64 -4.28
N THR A 183 51.22 -39.36 -5.55
CA THR A 183 51.85 -40.27 -6.52
C THR A 183 53.29 -39.88 -6.73
#